data_AF-A0A444D7H5-F1
#
_entry.id   AF-A0A444D7H5-F1
#
_cell.length_a   1.000
_cell.length_b   1.000
_cell.length_c   1.000
_cell.angle_alpha   90.00
_cell.angle_beta   90.00
_cell.angle_gamma   90.00
#
_symmetry.space_group_name_H-M   'P 1'
#
loop_
_entity.id
_entity.type
_entity.pdbx_description
1 polymer ?
#
loop_
_entity_poly.entity_id
_entity_poly.type
_entity_poly.pdbx_seq_one_letter_code
_entity_poly.pdbx_strand_id
1 'polypeptide(L)'
;MDILGQFGVIMADPPWDIHMELPYGTMADEEMKNLNVPILQTDGLIFLWVTGRAMELGRECLELWGYQRVEEIIWVKTNQLQRIIRTGRTGHWLNHSKEHCLVGIKGNPEVNRNIDTDVIVAEVRETSRKPDEVIYFIFCICFL
;
A
#
# COMPACT_ATOMS: atom_id res chain seq x y z
N MET A 1 16.81 -17.50 -14.01
CA MET A 1 16.48 -16.54 -15.07
C MET A 1 15.30 -15.75 -14.55
N ASP A 2 15.54 -14.51 -14.14
CA ASP A 2 14.48 -13.65 -13.60
C ASP A 2 13.74 -13.03 -14.78
N ILE A 3 12.55 -13.55 -15.06
CA ILE A 3 11.77 -13.26 -16.27
C ILE A 3 11.35 -11.78 -16.35
N LEU A 4 11.27 -11.08 -15.21
CA LEU A 4 10.75 -9.72 -15.12
C LEU A 4 11.84 -8.64 -14.99
N GLY A 5 13.08 -9.01 -14.65
CA GLY A 5 14.14 -8.05 -14.36
C GLY A 5 14.02 -7.38 -12.99
N GLN A 6 14.70 -6.24 -12.82
CA GLN A 6 14.70 -5.42 -11.61
C GLN A 6 13.85 -4.16 -11.80
N PHE A 7 13.14 -3.74 -10.76
CA PHE A 7 12.30 -2.55 -10.76
C PHE A 7 12.81 -1.53 -9.74
N GLY A 8 12.72 -0.23 -10.07
CA GLY A 8 13.02 0.84 -9.12
C GLY A 8 11.86 1.14 -8.16
N VAL A 9 10.64 0.76 -8.54
CA VAL A 9 9.44 0.90 -7.71
C VAL A 9 8.57 -0.34 -7.83
N ILE A 10 8.13 -0.86 -6.68
CA ILE A 10 7.12 -1.90 -6.59
C ILE A 10 5.89 -1.33 -5.88
N MET A 11 4.70 -1.58 -6.40
CA MET A 11 3.44 -1.29 -5.71
C MET A 11 2.61 -2.57 -5.61
N ALA A 12 2.08 -2.86 -4.43
CA ALA A 12 1.29 -4.05 -4.17
C ALA A 12 0.03 -3.71 -3.35
N ASP A 13 -1.11 -4.24 -3.79
CA ASP A 13 -2.39 -4.24 -3.07
C ASP A 13 -2.89 -5.69 -2.93
N PRO A 14 -2.27 -6.47 -2.04
CA PRO A 14 -2.56 -7.90 -1.96
C PRO A 14 -3.91 -8.16 -1.25
N PRO A 15 -4.59 -9.29 -1.58
CA PRO A 15 -5.86 -9.65 -0.97
C PRO A 15 -5.63 -10.29 0.40
N TRP A 16 -5.27 -9.48 1.40
CA TRP A 16 -4.99 -9.94 2.76
C TRP A 16 -6.12 -10.78 3.36
N ASP A 17 -5.76 -11.88 4.05
CA ASP A 17 -6.72 -12.59 4.89
C ASP A 17 -6.99 -11.81 6.19
N ILE A 18 -8.12 -11.11 6.21
CA ILE A 18 -8.57 -10.35 7.37
C ILE A 18 -9.48 -11.15 8.32
N HIS A 19 -9.60 -12.48 8.11
CA HIS A 19 -10.58 -13.38 8.74
C HIS A 19 -12.01 -12.81 8.72
N MET A 20 -12.43 -12.28 7.57
CA MET A 20 -13.81 -11.89 7.30
C MET A 20 -14.25 -12.56 6.01
N GLU A 21 -15.55 -12.85 5.87
CA GLU A 21 -16.10 -13.29 4.60
C GLU A 21 -16.02 -12.16 3.58
N LEU A 22 -15.16 -12.35 2.58
CA LEU A 22 -14.98 -11.42 1.47
C LEU A 22 -15.53 -12.04 0.19
N PRO A 23 -16.06 -11.23 -0.75
CA PRO A 23 -16.59 -11.73 -2.02
C PRO A 23 -15.50 -12.14 -3.02
N TYR A 24 -14.24 -12.24 -2.59
CA TYR A 24 -13.07 -12.60 -3.37
C TYR A 24 -12.12 -13.47 -2.53
N GLY A 25 -11.26 -14.25 -3.21
CA GLY A 25 -10.26 -15.09 -2.53
C GLY A 25 -9.18 -14.27 -1.83
N THR A 26 -8.82 -14.66 -0.61
CA THR A 26 -7.75 -14.07 0.17
C THR A 26 -6.48 -14.92 0.08
N MET A 27 -5.33 -14.29 0.35
CA MET A 27 -4.04 -14.95 0.46
C MET A 27 -3.69 -15.16 1.93
N ALA A 28 -3.27 -16.37 2.28
CA ALA A 28 -2.89 -16.70 3.65
C ALA A 28 -1.59 -15.98 4.06
N ASP A 29 -1.44 -15.70 5.36
CA ASP A 29 -0.29 -14.96 5.91
C ASP A 29 1.06 -15.58 5.51
N GLU A 30 1.17 -16.91 5.58
CA GLU A 30 2.39 -17.63 5.17
C GLU A 30 2.67 -17.52 3.67
N GLU A 31 1.63 -17.51 2.83
CA GLU A 31 1.78 -17.35 1.39
C GLU A 31 2.25 -15.92 1.06
N MET A 32 1.70 -14.92 1.74
CA MET A 32 2.15 -13.52 1.66
C MET A 32 3.63 -13.39 2.02
N LYS A 33 4.06 -13.95 3.16
CA LYS A 33 5.45 -13.87 3.61
C LYS A 33 6.42 -14.53 2.63
N ASN A 34 6.02 -15.63 2.02
CA ASN A 34 6.82 -16.40 1.06
C ASN A 34 6.84 -15.82 -0.37
N LEU A 35 6.20 -14.68 -0.63
CA LEU A 35 6.30 -14.01 -1.93
C LEU A 35 7.76 -13.64 -2.23
N ASN A 36 8.20 -13.96 -3.45
CA ASN A 36 9.56 -13.67 -3.92
C ASN A 36 9.77 -12.19 -4.28
N VAL A 37 9.21 -11.25 -3.53
CA VAL A 37 9.43 -9.80 -3.70
C VAL A 37 10.92 -9.42 -3.65
N PRO A 38 11.78 -10.06 -2.81
CA PRO A 38 13.21 -9.71 -2.75
C PRO A 38 13.95 -9.81 -4.07
N ILE A 39 13.52 -10.69 -4.98
CA ILE A 39 14.18 -10.90 -6.28
C ILE A 39 13.87 -9.79 -7.28
N LEU A 40 12.77 -9.06 -7.09
CA LEU A 40 12.29 -8.05 -8.03
C LEU A 40 13.01 -6.70 -7.88
N GLN A 41 13.72 -6.50 -6.76
CA GLN A 41 14.32 -5.21 -6.47
C GLN A 41 15.55 -5.34 -5.56
N THR A 42 16.68 -4.84 -6.05
CA THR A 42 17.92 -4.63 -5.30
C THR A 42 17.98 -3.25 -4.66
N ASP A 43 17.47 -2.23 -5.36
CA ASP A 43 17.54 -0.83 -4.96
C ASP A 43 16.26 -0.11 -5.43
N GLY A 44 15.54 0.57 -4.53
CA GLY A 44 14.30 1.26 -4.86
C GLY A 44 13.30 1.42 -3.71
N LEU A 45 12.05 1.71 -4.06
CA LEU A 45 10.92 1.87 -3.14
C LEU A 45 9.86 0.77 -3.31
N ILE A 46 9.15 0.44 -2.23
CA ILE A 46 7.94 -0.38 -2.27
C ILE A 46 6.77 0.35 -1.61
N PHE A 47 5.60 0.28 -2.24
CA PHE A 47 4.33 0.82 -1.77
C PHE A 47 3.37 -0.34 -1.50
N LEU A 48 3.14 -0.65 -0.22
CA LEU A 48 2.34 -1.80 0.19
C LEU A 48 1.03 -1.35 0.85
N TRP A 49 -0.09 -1.54 0.16
CA TRP A 49 -1.40 -1.26 0.71
C TRP A 49 -1.78 -2.27 1.78
N VAL A 50 -2.29 -1.76 2.91
CA VAL A 50 -2.64 -2.54 4.09
C VAL A 50 -3.96 -2.02 4.68
N THR A 51 -4.70 -2.92 5.31
CA THR A 51 -5.98 -2.62 5.95
C THR A 51 -6.10 -3.32 7.29
N GLY A 52 -6.56 -2.59 8.32
CA GLY A 52 -6.90 -3.15 9.64
C GLY A 52 -5.81 -4.06 10.21
N ARG A 53 -6.07 -5.37 10.28
CA ARG A 53 -5.15 -6.39 10.83
C ARG A 53 -3.89 -6.59 9.98
N ALA A 54 -3.97 -6.33 8.67
CA ALA A 54 -2.82 -6.49 7.79
C ALA A 54 -1.75 -5.40 8.00
N MET A 55 -1.98 -4.42 8.89
CA MET A 55 -0.99 -3.40 9.23
C MET A 55 0.27 -4.03 9.84
N GLU A 56 0.12 -4.89 10.84
CA GLU A 56 1.26 -5.54 11.51
C GLU A 56 1.90 -6.58 10.59
N LEU A 57 1.08 -7.40 9.91
CA LEU A 57 1.57 -8.38 8.94
C LEU A 57 2.31 -7.71 7.78
N GLY A 58 1.81 -6.60 7.25
CA GLY A 58 2.46 -5.85 6.18
C GLY A 58 3.82 -5.29 6.61
N ARG A 59 3.96 -4.86 7.88
CA ARG A 59 5.26 -4.45 8.44
C ARG A 59 6.23 -5.64 8.52
N GLU A 60 5.75 -6.78 8.99
CA GLU A 60 6.55 -8.02 9.03
C GLU A 60 6.99 -8.44 7.62
N CYS A 61 6.09 -8.40 6.63
CA CYS A 61 6.41 -8.69 5.23
C CYS A 61 7.48 -7.75 4.68
N LEU A 62 7.40 -6.44 4.95
CA LEU A 62 8.43 -5.49 4.52
C LEU A 62 9.81 -5.85 5.08
N GLU A 63 9.89 -6.14 6.38
CA GLU A 63 11.13 -6.56 7.03
C GLU A 63 11.69 -7.86 6.43
N LEU A 64 10.83 -8.87 6.26
CA LEU A 64 11.20 -10.15 5.64
C LEU A 64 11.68 -9.98 4.20
N TRP A 65 11.09 -9.07 3.44
CA TRP A 65 11.46 -8.81 2.06
C TRP A 65 12.72 -7.92 1.93
N GLY A 66 13.29 -7.48 3.05
CA GLY A 66 14.52 -6.68 3.13
C GLY A 66 14.30 -5.18 2.92
N TYR A 67 13.11 -4.68 3.20
CA TYR A 67 12.79 -3.25 3.16
C TYR A 67 12.81 -2.64 4.55
N GLN A 68 13.37 -1.45 4.66
CA GLN A 68 13.17 -0.60 5.83
C GLN A 68 11.95 0.28 5.58
N ARG A 69 10.94 0.20 6.45
CA ARG A 69 9.81 1.14 6.40
C ARG A 69 10.30 2.55 6.71
N VAL A 70 10.04 3.49 5.81
CA VAL A 70 10.44 4.90 5.94
C VAL A 70 9.25 5.83 6.12
N GLU A 71 8.13 5.53 5.46
CA GLU A 71 6.94 6.39 5.51
C GLU A 71 5.64 5.57 5.52
N GLU A 72 4.53 6.25 5.80
CA GLU A 72 3.19 5.69 5.77
C GLU A 72 2.21 6.70 5.16
N ILE A 73 1.67 6.37 3.98
CA ILE A 73 0.70 7.21 3.29
C ILE A 73 -0.70 6.81 3.73
N ILE A 74 -1.55 7.81 3.97
CA ILE A 74 -2.97 7.59 4.26
C ILE A 74 -3.86 8.13 3.15
N TRP A 75 -4.76 7.30 2.65
CA TRP A 75 -5.83 7.74 1.76
C TRP A 75 -7.11 7.97 2.56
N VAL A 76 -7.52 9.23 2.67
CA VAL A 76 -8.81 9.64 3.23
C VAL A 76 -9.90 9.53 2.18
N LYS A 77 -10.89 8.70 2.48
CA LYS A 77 -12.03 8.40 1.61
C LYS A 77 -13.09 9.47 1.71
N THR A 78 -13.29 10.23 0.64
CA THR A 78 -14.36 11.23 0.54
C THR A 78 -15.51 10.75 -0.36
N ASN A 79 -16.67 11.38 -0.21
CA ASN A 79 -17.78 11.27 -1.15
C ASN A 79 -17.70 12.38 -2.22
N GLN A 80 -18.65 12.38 -3.16
CA GLN A 80 -18.79 13.42 -4.20
C GLN A 80 -18.86 14.85 -3.67
N LEU A 81 -19.27 15.03 -2.41
CA LEU A 81 -19.35 16.33 -1.74
C LEU A 81 -18.08 16.67 -0.94
N GLN A 82 -16.98 15.93 -1.14
CA GLN A 82 -15.72 16.07 -0.41
C GLN A 82 -15.86 15.96 1.11
N ARG A 83 -16.82 15.13 1.56
CA ARG A 83 -17.05 14.83 2.97
C ARG A 83 -16.62 13.42 3.30
N ILE A 84 -16.10 13.25 4.51
CA ILE A 84 -15.75 11.94 5.06
C ILE A 84 -17.03 11.10 5.20
N ILE A 85 -16.97 9.86 4.72
CA ILE A 85 -18.04 8.88 4.87
C ILE A 85 -18.03 8.38 6.32
N ARG A 86 -19.03 8.79 7.11
CA ARG A 86 -19.14 8.46 8.55
C ARG A 86 -20.24 7.44 8.86
N THR A 87 -21.09 7.13 7.89
CA THR A 87 -22.23 6.21 8.02
C THR A 87 -21.85 4.80 7.58
N GLY A 88 -22.54 3.79 8.14
CA GLY A 88 -22.25 2.38 7.90
C GLY A 88 -21.49 1.72 9.06
N ARG A 89 -21.25 0.40 8.96
CA ARG A 89 -20.40 -0.38 9.86
C ARG A 89 -19.17 -0.85 9.09
N THR A 90 -18.19 0.04 8.97
CA THR A 90 -17.01 -0.17 8.10
C THR A 90 -15.77 -0.64 8.87
N GLY A 91 -15.84 -0.72 10.20
CA GLY A 91 -14.78 -1.28 11.04
C GLY A 91 -15.34 -1.99 12.27
N HIS A 92 -14.45 -2.64 13.03
CA HIS A 92 -14.84 -3.48 14.17
C HIS A 92 -15.24 -2.67 15.41
N TRP A 93 -14.48 -1.62 15.72
CA TRP A 93 -14.72 -0.73 16.87
C TRP A 93 -15.11 0.69 16.44
N LEU A 94 -14.45 1.21 15.41
CA LEU A 94 -14.65 2.54 14.84
C LEU A 94 -14.87 2.41 13.33
N ASN A 95 -15.59 3.36 12.74
CA ASN A 95 -15.76 3.40 11.29
C ASN A 95 -14.44 3.70 10.60
N HIS A 96 -14.11 2.90 9.58
CA HIS A 96 -12.93 3.08 8.75
C HIS A 96 -13.27 4.03 7.60
N SER A 97 -12.66 5.21 7.63
CA SER A 97 -12.79 6.21 6.55
C SER A 97 -11.46 6.45 5.81
N LYS A 98 -10.49 5.56 5.99
CA LYS A 98 -9.18 5.63 5.35
C LYS A 98 -8.58 4.26 5.05
N GLU A 99 -7.66 4.24 4.10
CA GLU A 99 -6.74 3.13 3.82
C GLU A 99 -5.30 3.57 4.04
N HIS A 100 -4.42 2.62 4.34
CA HIS A 100 -3.02 2.86 4.62
C HIS A 100 -2.15 2.22 3.53
N CYS A 101 -1.05 2.88 3.19
CA CYS A 101 -0.02 2.38 2.29
C CYS A 101 1.34 2.56 2.96
N LEU A 102 2.01 1.45 3.28
CA LEU A 102 3.35 1.47 3.86
C LEU A 102 4.37 1.74 2.76
N VAL A 103 5.32 2.62 3.02
CA VAL A 103 6.42 2.92 2.10
C VAL A 103 7.72 2.33 2.66
N GLY A 104 8.30 1.39 1.94
CA GLY A 104 9.58 0.77 2.27
C GLY A 104 10.68 1.21 1.31
N ILE A 105 11.90 1.37 1.82
CA ILE A 105 13.11 1.60 1.03
C ILE A 105 14.02 0.38 1.12
N LYS A 106 14.68 0.06 0.00
CA LYS A 106 15.70 -0.99 -0.06
C LYS A 106 16.89 -0.46 -0.87
N GLY A 107 18.10 -0.72 -0.40
CA GLY A 107 19.30 -0.15 -1.02
C GLY A 107 19.46 1.34 -0.71
N ASN A 108 19.99 2.10 -1.67
CA ASN A 108 20.18 3.54 -1.55
C ASN A 108 19.71 4.26 -2.83
N PRO A 109 18.40 4.29 -3.09
CA PRO A 109 17.87 4.83 -4.34
C PRO A 109 17.95 6.36 -4.33
N GLU A 110 18.20 6.94 -5.50
CA GLU A 110 18.00 8.36 -5.72
C GLU A 110 16.50 8.63 -5.83
N VAL A 111 15.97 9.40 -4.88
CA VAL A 111 14.54 9.72 -4.79
C VAL A 111 14.37 11.21 -4.48
N ASN A 112 13.35 11.83 -5.07
CA ASN A 112 12.96 13.19 -4.73
C ASN A 112 12.22 13.19 -3.40
N ARG A 113 12.76 13.92 -2.44
CA ARG A 113 12.19 14.03 -1.09
C ARG A 113 11.41 15.33 -0.96
N ASN A 114 10.37 15.32 -0.13
CA ASN A 114 9.59 16.51 0.25
C ASN A 114 8.86 17.23 -0.90
N ILE A 115 8.44 16.49 -1.93
CA ILE A 115 7.69 17.03 -3.07
C ILE A 115 6.17 17.00 -2.85
N ASP A 116 5.69 16.06 -2.02
CA ASP A 116 4.28 15.79 -1.76
C ASP A 116 4.05 15.47 -0.27
N THR A 117 2.78 15.44 0.12
CA THR A 117 2.35 15.07 1.48
C THR A 117 2.05 13.58 1.61
N ASP A 118 2.10 13.08 2.83
CA ASP A 118 1.73 11.71 3.24
C ASP A 118 0.21 11.45 3.27
N VAL A 119 -0.62 12.45 2.96
CA VAL A 119 -2.09 12.34 2.96
C VAL A 119 -2.63 12.53 1.56
N ILE A 120 -3.42 11.55 1.10
CA ILE A 120 -4.19 11.61 -0.14
C ILE A 120 -5.67 11.79 0.23
N VAL A 121 -6.32 12.79 -0.33
CA VAL A 121 -7.77 13.02 -0.17
C VAL A 121 -8.43 12.82 -1.52
N ALA A 122 -9.15 11.71 -1.68
CA ALA A 122 -9.76 11.36 -2.96
C ALA A 122 -11.08 10.61 -2.78
N GLU A 123 -11.96 10.76 -3.76
CA GLU A 123 -13.28 10.12 -3.78
C GLU A 123 -13.16 8.61 -3.97
N VAL A 124 -13.96 7.84 -3.23
CA VAL A 124 -14.08 6.40 -3.44
C VAL A 124 -14.84 6.12 -4.73
N ARG A 125 -14.24 5.29 -5.60
CA ARG A 125 -14.83 4.83 -6.85
C ARG A 125 -15.33 3.39 -6.73
N GLU A 126 -14.88 2.50 -7.61
CA GLU A 126 -15.20 1.08 -7.58
C GLU A 126 -14.61 0.40 -6.34
N THR A 127 -15.21 -0.71 -5.90
CA THR A 127 -14.74 -1.49 -4.75
C THR A 127 -13.26 -1.86 -4.91
N SER A 128 -12.45 -1.58 -3.88
CA SER A 128 -11.00 -1.83 -3.83
C SER A 128 -10.15 -1.01 -4.80
N ARG A 129 -10.71 -0.12 -5.62
CA ARG A 129 -9.94 0.75 -6.50
C ARG A 129 -9.22 1.83 -5.70
N LYS A 130 -7.89 1.81 -5.76
CA LYS A 130 -7.00 2.83 -5.16
C LYS A 130 -7.05 4.15 -5.94
N PRO A 131 -6.73 5.29 -5.30
CA PRO A 131 -6.72 6.59 -5.97
C PRO A 131 -5.64 6.65 -7.06
N ASP A 132 -5.96 7.27 -8.20
CA ASP A 132 -5.02 7.39 -9.31
C ASP A 132 -3.88 8.36 -8.96
N GLU A 133 -4.12 9.25 -7.99
CA GLU A 133 -3.18 10.19 -7.38
C GLU A 133 -1.92 9.50 -6.85
N VAL A 134 -2.01 8.22 -6.45
CA VAL A 134 -0.86 7.43 -5.99
C VAL A 134 0.14 7.20 -7.12
N ILE A 135 -0.33 7.01 -8.35
CA ILE A 135 0.53 6.81 -9.52
C ILE A 135 1.30 8.12 -9.80
N TYR A 136 0.62 9.26 -9.72
CA TYR A 136 1.25 10.56 -9.87
C TYR A 136 2.29 10.82 -8.78
N PHE A 137 1.96 10.51 -7.53
CA PHE A 137 2.88 10.63 -6.40
C PHE A 137 4.15 9.78 -6.60
N ILE A 138 3.99 8.51 -6.98
CA ILE A 138 5.11 7.61 -7.28
C ILE A 138 5.98 8.17 -8.41
N PHE A 139 5.35 8.69 -9.46
CA PHE A 139 6.06 9.29 -10.59
C PHE A 139 6.93 10.46 -10.15
N CYS A 140 6.38 11.36 -9.33
CA CYS A 140 7.11 12.53 -8.86
C CYS A 140 8.30 12.15 -7.97
N ILE A 141 8.16 11.13 -7.11
CA ILE A 141 9.23 10.71 -6.20
C ILE A 141 10.39 10.05 -6.96
N CYS A 142 10.09 9.30 -8.02
CA CYS A 142 11.08 8.39 -8.62
C CYS A 142 11.62 8.87 -9.98
N PHE A 143 10.94 9.81 -10.65
CA PHE A 143 11.25 10.16 -12.04
C PHE A 143 11.29 11.66 -12.36
N LEU A 144 10.88 12.54 -11.44
CA LEU A 144 11.17 13.99 -11.57
C LEU A 144 12.61 14.31 -11.15
#